data_AF-A0A7V6W2C2-F1
#
_entry.id   AF-A0A7V6W2C2-F1
#
_cell.length_a   1.000
_cell.length_b   1.000
_cell.length_c   1.000
_cell.angle_alpha   90.00
_cell.angle_beta   90.00
_cell.angle_gamma   90.00
#
_symmetry.space_group_name_H-M   'P 1'
#
loop_
_entity.id
_entity.type
_entity.pdbx_description
1 polymer ?
#
loop_
_entity_poly.entity_id
_entity_poly.type
_entity_poly.pdbx_seq_one_letter_code
_entity_poly.pdbx_strand_id
1 'polypeptide(L)'
;RILDGVIEMIYALDKIAPGTANDDTLLYGVEVKFYNMDVEVDENLETKYKGLYIIGDGSGVTHSLSHASASGVYVAERIIEERS
;
A
#
# COMPACT_ATOMS: atom_id res chain seq x y z
N ARG A 1 -15.62 18.20 -6.84
CA ARG A 1 -14.93 17.27 -7.78
C ARG A 1 -14.74 15.87 -7.18
N ILE A 2 -14.03 15.70 -6.05
CA ILE A 2 -13.86 14.35 -5.44
C ILE A 2 -15.20 13.79 -4.92
N LEU A 3 -15.95 14.61 -4.18
CA LEU A 3 -17.28 14.22 -3.68
C LEU A 3 -18.26 13.91 -4.81
N ASP A 4 -18.28 14.73 -5.87
CA ASP A 4 -19.12 14.50 -7.05
C ASP A 4 -18.80 13.16 -7.70
N GLY A 5 -17.50 12.83 -7.85
CA GLY A 5 -17.07 11.54 -8.39
C GLY A 5 -17.44 10.34 -7.50
N VAL A 6 -17.39 10.50 -6.18
CA VAL A 6 -17.86 9.46 -5.23
C VAL A 6 -19.37 9.25 -5.37
N ILE A 7 -20.14 10.33 -5.48
CA ILE A 7 -21.60 10.27 -5.66
C ILE A 7 -21.95 9.60 -7.00
N GLU A 8 -21.31 10.01 -8.10
CA GLU A 8 -21.50 9.40 -9.42
C GLU A 8 -21.17 7.90 -9.42
N MET A 9 -20.08 7.50 -8.75
CA MET A 9 -19.69 6.11 -8.58
C MET A 9 -20.74 5.31 -7.79
N ILE A 10 -21.26 5.84 -6.68
CA ILE A 10 -22.29 5.16 -5.87
C ILE A 10 -23.55 4.90 -6.71
N TYR A 11 -24.02 5.89 -7.46
CA TYR A 11 -25.17 5.71 -8.36
C TYR A 11 -24.88 4.78 -9.55
N ALA A 12 -23.64 4.74 -10.04
CA ALA A 12 -23.24 3.79 -11.07
C ALA A 12 -23.21 2.35 -10.52
N LEU A 13 -22.72 2.15 -9.30
CA LEU A 13 -22.71 0.86 -8.61
C LEU A 13 -24.13 0.35 -8.32
N ASP A 14 -25.07 1.23 -7.97
CA ASP A 14 -26.46 0.86 -7.71
C ASP A 14 -27.15 0.22 -8.92
N LYS A 15 -26.78 0.62 -10.16
CA LYS A 15 -27.28 -0.01 -11.39
C LYS A 15 -26.79 -1.45 -11.57
N ILE A 16 -25.64 -1.80 -10.99
CA ILE A 16 -25.02 -3.12 -11.08
C ILE A 16 -25.42 -3.98 -9.87
N ALA A 17 -25.55 -3.37 -8.70
CA ALA A 17 -25.93 -3.98 -7.43
C ALA A 17 -27.03 -3.11 -6.76
N PRO A 18 -28.32 -3.37 -7.07
CA PRO A 18 -29.44 -2.58 -6.57
C PRO A 18 -29.50 -2.53 -5.03
N GLY A 19 -29.63 -1.34 -4.47
CA GLY A 19 -29.65 -1.08 -3.02
C GLY A 19 -28.34 -0.52 -2.48
N THR A 20 -27.32 -0.36 -3.32
CA THR A 20 -26.04 0.25 -2.94
C THR A 20 -26.18 1.73 -2.60
N ALA A 21 -27.11 2.44 -3.25
CA ALA A 21 -27.40 3.86 -2.99
C ALA A 21 -28.58 4.08 -2.02
N ASN A 22 -28.96 3.07 -1.22
CA ASN A 22 -30.00 3.21 -0.22
C ASN A 22 -29.58 4.23 0.86
N ASP A 23 -30.52 5.05 1.33
CA ASP A 23 -30.32 6.03 2.40
C ASP A 23 -29.87 5.40 3.73
N ASP A 24 -30.16 4.10 3.94
CA ASP A 24 -29.71 3.32 5.10
C ASP A 24 -28.28 2.75 4.93
N THR A 25 -27.65 2.92 3.77
CA THR A 25 -26.29 2.43 3.50
C THR A 25 -25.25 3.41 4.02
N LEU A 26 -24.44 2.97 4.98
CA LEU A 26 -23.33 3.77 5.51
C LEU A 26 -22.13 3.73 4.56
N LEU A 27 -21.82 4.86 3.93
CA LEU A 27 -20.52 5.06 3.28
C LEU A 27 -19.45 5.29 4.35
N TYR A 28 -18.71 4.24 4.67
CA TYR A 28 -17.52 4.30 5.51
C TYR A 28 -16.29 4.05 4.63
N GLY A 29 -15.26 4.89 4.78
CA GLY A 29 -14.00 4.73 4.05
C GLY A 29 -12.85 5.40 4.79
N VAL A 30 -11.68 4.74 4.79
CA VAL A 30 -10.44 5.32 5.29
C VAL A 30 -9.73 6.03 4.13
N GLU A 31 -9.44 7.30 4.32
CA GLU A 31 -8.69 8.14 3.38
C GLU A 31 -7.20 7.80 3.40
N VAL A 32 -6.61 7.71 2.21
CA VAL A 32 -5.20 7.32 1.99
C VAL A 32 -4.32 8.54 1.76
N LYS A 33 -3.09 8.43 2.26
CA LYS A 33 -2.06 9.46 2.23
C LYS A 33 -1.47 9.67 0.83
N PHE A 34 -1.44 10.92 0.38
CA PHE A 34 -0.95 11.33 -0.94
C PHE A 34 0.59 11.46 -1.05
N TYR A 35 1.35 10.69 -0.28
CA TYR A 35 2.81 10.70 -0.35
C TYR A 35 3.31 9.29 -0.57
N ASN A 36 3.94 9.06 -1.72
CA ASN A 36 4.83 7.93 -1.88
C ASN A 36 6.09 8.25 -1.08
N MET A 37 6.38 7.45 -0.04
CA MET A 37 7.71 7.48 0.57
C MET A 37 8.64 6.70 -0.36
N ASP A 38 9.15 7.36 -1.40
CA ASP A 38 10.23 6.79 -2.22
C ASP A 38 11.55 7.01 -1.46
N VAL A 39 11.91 6.01 -0.67
CA VAL A 39 13.23 5.96 -0.04
C VAL A 39 14.20 5.32 -1.03
N GLU A 40 15.30 6.01 -1.31
CA GLU A 40 16.35 5.47 -2.17
C GLU A 40 17.00 4.25 -1.49
N VAL A 41 16.83 3.09 -2.11
CA VAL A 41 17.38 1.80 -1.69
C VAL A 41 18.04 1.10 -2.87
N ASP A 42 18.96 0.18 -2.58
CA ASP A 42 19.58 -0.69 -3.57
C ASP A 42 18.76 -1.97 -3.85
N GLU A 43 19.32 -2.89 -4.63
CA GLU A 43 18.71 -4.18 -4.96
C GLU A 43 18.50 -5.11 -3.75
N ASN A 44 19.18 -4.84 -2.62
CA ASN A 44 19.05 -5.58 -1.36
C ASN A 44 18.11 -4.87 -0.37
N LEU A 45 17.39 -3.82 -0.81
CA LEU A 45 16.55 -2.97 0.04
C LEU A 45 17.34 -2.21 1.13
N GLU A 46 18.66 -2.07 0.93
CA GLU A 46 19.54 -1.32 1.82
C GLU A 46 19.59 0.15 1.39
N THR A 47 19.57 1.06 2.36
CA THR A 47 19.74 2.49 2.08
C THR A 47 21.20 2.83 1.79
N LYS A 48 21.47 4.10 1.45
CA LYS A 48 22.85 4.63 1.42
C LYS A 48 23.63 4.48 2.74
N TYR A 49 22.95 4.21 3.86
CA TYR A 49 23.57 3.94 5.15
C TYR A 49 23.67 2.43 5.38
N LYS A 50 24.90 1.93 5.50
CA LYS A 50 25.15 0.50 5.71
C LYS A 50 24.49 -0.02 6.98
N GLY A 51 23.83 -1.17 6.86
CA GLY A 51 23.07 -1.84 7.92
C GLY A 51 21.67 -1.27 8.16
N LEU A 52 21.23 -0.27 7.38
CA LEU A 52 19.88 0.28 7.46
C LEU A 52 19.07 -0.15 6.23
N TYR A 53 18.05 -0.97 6.46
CA TYR A 53 17.17 -1.53 5.44
C TYR A 53 15.75 -0.98 5.57
N ILE A 54 15.09 -0.74 4.44
CA ILE A 54 13.68 -0.32 4.40
C ILE A 54 12.88 -1.40 3.69
N ILE A 55 11.87 -1.93 4.38
CA ILE A 55 11.01 -3.01 3.90
C ILE A 55 9.54 -2.63 4.04
N GLY A 56 8.65 -3.41 3.43
CA GLY A 56 7.21 -3.15 3.45
C GLY A 56 6.82 -1.94 2.60
N ASP A 57 5.55 -1.54 2.71
CA ASP A 57 4.98 -0.50 1.82
C ASP A 57 5.63 0.89 2.03
N GLY A 58 6.32 1.09 3.16
CA GLY A 58 7.12 2.29 3.42
C GLY A 58 8.43 2.37 2.62
N SER A 59 8.82 1.29 1.91
CA SER A 59 9.95 1.27 0.99
C SER A 59 9.65 1.90 -0.38
N GLY A 60 8.37 2.03 -0.75
CA GLY A 60 7.97 2.38 -2.11
C GLY A 60 8.13 1.25 -3.14
N VAL A 61 8.81 0.15 -2.78
CA VAL A 61 9.06 -1.01 -3.66
C VAL A 61 7.90 -2.03 -3.62
N THR A 62 7.13 -2.07 -2.52
CA THR A 62 6.00 -3.00 -2.36
C THR A 62 4.66 -2.28 -2.43
N HIS A 63 3.67 -2.93 -3.05
CA HIS A 63 2.32 -2.39 -3.24
C HIS A 63 1.22 -3.36 -2.77
N SER A 64 1.58 -4.34 -1.94
CA SER A 64 0.64 -5.32 -1.39
C SER A 64 1.15 -5.88 -0.07
N LEU A 65 0.23 -6.32 0.79
CA LEU A 65 0.56 -6.98 2.05
C LEU A 65 1.47 -8.21 1.85
N SER A 66 1.27 -8.97 0.76
CA SER A 66 2.10 -10.13 0.45
C SER A 66 3.51 -9.72 0.05
N HIS A 67 3.67 -8.70 -0.79
CA HIS A 67 4.99 -8.17 -1.16
C HIS A 67 5.70 -7.54 0.05
N ALA A 68 4.97 -6.79 0.88
CA ALA A 68 5.51 -6.22 2.10
C ALA A 68 6.06 -7.30 3.05
N SER A 69 5.30 -8.40 3.23
CA SER A 69 5.74 -9.52 4.06
C SER A 69 6.95 -10.25 3.47
N ALA A 70 6.95 -10.49 2.15
CA ALA A 70 8.06 -11.15 1.46
C ALA A 70 9.36 -10.35 1.55
N SER A 71 9.29 -9.01 1.46
CA SER A 71 10.46 -8.14 1.57
C SER A 71 11.19 -8.27 2.93
N GLY A 72 10.44 -8.51 4.01
CA GLY A 72 11.04 -8.74 5.32
C GLY A 72 11.79 -10.06 5.43
N VAL A 73 11.25 -11.13 4.85
CA VAL A 73 11.93 -12.44 4.80
C VAL A 73 13.20 -12.35 3.95
N TYR A 74 13.10 -11.72 2.78
CA TYR A 74 14.22 -11.52 1.86
C TYR A 74 15.40 -10.79 2.53
N VAL A 75 15.14 -9.67 3.20
CA VAL A 75 16.18 -8.92 3.92
C VAL A 75 16.75 -9.72 5.09
N ALA A 76 15.92 -10.46 5.82
CA ALA A 76 16.39 -11.29 6.93
C ALA A 76 17.36 -12.39 6.47
N GLU A 77 17.06 -13.07 5.36
CA GLU A 77 17.95 -14.06 4.75
C GLU A 77 19.29 -13.43 4.35
N ARG A 78 19.27 -12.25 3.71
CA ARG A 78 20.46 -11.53 3.29
C ARG A 78 21.37 -11.15 4.46
N ILE A 79 20.79 -10.66 5.56
CA ILE A 79 21.53 -10.31 6.78
C ILE A 79 22.19 -11.55 7.40
N ILE A 80 21.56 -12.71 7.31
CA ILE A 80 22.12 -13.97 7.82
C ILE A 80 23.30 -14.43 6.94
N GLU A 81 23.16 -14.35 5.62
CA GLU A 81 24.22 -14.69 4.66
C GLU A 81 25.47 -13.82 4.84
N GLU A 82 25.31 -12.50 5.02
CA GLU A 82 26.44 -11.57 5.21
C GLU A 82 27.21 -11.80 6.51
N ARG A 83 26.59 -12.43 7.50
CA ARG A 83 27.17 -12.70 8.83
C ARG A 83 27.80 -14.08 8.96
N SER A 84 27.66 -14.94 7.95
CA SER A 84 28.17 -16.31 7.91
C SER A 84 29.54 -16.38 7.25
#